data_AF-A0A7D9E4S6-F1
#
_entry.id   AF-A0A7D9E4S6-F1
#
_cell.length_a   1.000
_cell.length_b   1.000
_cell.length_c   1.000
_cell.angle_alpha   90.00
_cell.angle_beta   90.00
_cell.angle_gamma   90.00
#
_symmetry.space_group_name_H-M   'P 1'
#
loop_
_entity.id
_entity.type
_entity.pdbx_description
1 polymer ?
#
loop_
_entity_poly.entity_id
_entity_poly.type
_entity_poly.pdbx_seq_one_letter_code
_entity_poly.pdbx_strand_id
1 'polypeptide(L)'
;MYGPKNRPGKETPRDRSWKITKQMLDPKELREWALISYINNDPKKKWPARYKGPAHLNDRGIENFVYYLVKAGGEKGFFITEHPCYTKIETGFLGTNKLFGNLKASYRDLQLIIVVLPVDGDDFHEEVKHCGDVAHGITTQCIKVEHASNDFSDWRKRETLVNLCLKINAKLGGTTCAIDREVIYPQFLVSQS
;
A
#
# COMPACT_ATOMS: atom_id res chain seq x y z
N MET A 1 -7.26 -18.05 10.50
CA MET A 1 -6.32 -18.86 9.69
C MET A 1 -5.42 -17.93 8.88
N TYR A 2 -4.11 -18.17 8.93
CA TYR A 2 -3.01 -17.47 8.23
C TYR A 2 -2.06 -18.51 7.62
N GLY A 3 -1.06 -18.09 6.84
CA GLY A 3 -0.07 -18.99 6.24
C GLY A 3 -0.59 -19.67 4.97
N PRO A 4 0.31 -20.27 4.16
CA PRO A 4 -0.06 -20.76 2.84
C PRO A 4 -1.22 -21.75 2.89
N LYS A 5 -2.11 -21.72 1.89
CA LYS A 5 -3.35 -22.53 1.84
C LYS A 5 -3.15 -24.02 2.17
N ASN A 6 -1.98 -24.57 1.85
CA ASN A 6 -1.64 -25.98 2.09
C ASN A 6 -1.26 -26.29 3.56
N ARG A 7 -0.94 -25.28 4.38
CA ARG A 7 -0.59 -25.40 5.80
C ARG A 7 -1.04 -24.15 6.59
N PRO A 8 -2.35 -23.95 6.79
CA PRO A 8 -2.84 -22.77 7.49
C PRO A 8 -2.54 -22.85 8.99
N GLY A 9 -1.89 -21.82 9.53
CA GLY A 9 -1.74 -21.59 10.96
C GLY A 9 -2.98 -20.93 11.56
N LYS A 10 -3.30 -21.30 12.81
CA LYS A 10 -4.32 -20.62 13.63
C LYS A 10 -3.65 -19.54 14.49
N GLU A 11 -4.37 -18.46 14.77
CA GLU A 11 -3.99 -17.38 15.69
C GLU A 11 -5.24 -16.99 16.48
N THR A 12 -5.12 -16.85 17.79
CA THR A 12 -6.21 -16.44 18.67
C THR A 12 -6.01 -14.97 19.04
N PRO A 13 -6.99 -14.08 18.79
CA PRO A 13 -6.90 -12.67 19.19
C PRO A 13 -6.64 -12.53 20.70
N ARG A 14 -5.83 -11.55 21.08
CA ARG A 14 -5.59 -11.15 22.48
C ARG A 14 -5.99 -9.69 22.66
N ASP A 15 -6.71 -9.38 23.73
CA ASP A 15 -7.14 -8.01 24.06
C ASP A 15 -7.85 -7.29 22.89
N ARG A 16 -8.76 -8.01 22.21
CA ARG A 16 -9.53 -7.55 21.03
C ARG A 16 -8.68 -7.17 19.82
N SER A 17 -7.39 -7.51 19.82
CA SER A 17 -6.46 -7.25 18.74
C SER A 17 -5.77 -8.54 18.28
N TRP A 18 -5.32 -8.54 17.04
CA TRP A 18 -4.42 -9.58 16.53
C TRP A 18 -3.41 -8.94 15.59
N LYS A 19 -2.18 -9.42 15.61
CA LYS A 19 -1.12 -9.01 14.68
C LYS A 19 -0.79 -10.16 13.74
N ILE A 20 -0.56 -9.85 12.48
CA ILE A 20 -0.14 -10.86 11.52
C ILE A 20 1.34 -11.25 11.79
N THR A 21 1.54 -12.36 12.47
CA THR A 21 2.87 -12.93 12.74
C THR A 21 3.33 -13.87 11.63
N LYS A 22 2.38 -14.48 10.92
CA LYS A 22 2.59 -15.49 9.86
C LYS A 22 2.48 -14.87 8.45
N GLN A 23 2.73 -15.70 7.43
CA GLN A 23 2.50 -15.33 6.02
C GLN A 23 1.01 -15.14 5.71
N MET A 24 0.70 -14.47 4.61
CA MET A 24 -0.68 -14.33 4.11
C MET A 24 -1.25 -15.68 3.67
N LEU A 25 -2.58 -15.81 3.69
CA LEU A 25 -3.26 -17.06 3.31
C LEU A 25 -3.16 -17.35 1.80
N ASP A 26 -3.40 -16.33 0.98
CA ASP A 26 -3.30 -16.33 -0.47
C ASP A 26 -2.53 -15.09 -0.90
N PRO A 27 -1.19 -15.10 -0.78
CA PRO A 27 -0.38 -13.99 -1.28
C PRO A 27 -0.38 -14.00 -2.80
N LYS A 28 -0.71 -12.87 -3.40
CA LYS A 28 -0.47 -12.60 -4.82
C LYS A 28 0.97 -12.15 -5.03
N GLU A 29 1.30 -11.85 -6.28
CA GLU A 29 2.60 -11.35 -6.67
C GLU A 29 2.43 -9.98 -7.33
N LEU A 30 3.27 -9.02 -6.96
CA LEU A 30 3.37 -7.70 -7.58
C LEU A 30 4.61 -7.66 -8.47
N ARG A 31 4.40 -7.91 -9.76
CA ARG A 31 5.43 -8.04 -10.80
C ARG A 31 5.61 -6.76 -11.61
N GLU A 32 4.57 -6.28 -12.28
CA GLU A 32 4.62 -5.04 -13.05
C GLU A 32 3.86 -3.95 -12.30
N TRP A 33 4.61 -3.01 -11.71
CA TRP A 33 4.07 -1.97 -10.85
C TRP A 33 4.87 -0.67 -10.98
N ALA A 34 4.22 0.46 -10.70
CA ALA A 34 4.83 1.78 -10.78
C ALA A 34 4.75 2.53 -9.45
N LEU A 35 5.66 3.48 -9.25
CA LEU A 35 5.67 4.42 -8.13
C LEU A 35 5.64 5.86 -8.62
N ILE A 36 4.65 6.62 -8.16
CA ILE A 36 4.57 8.07 -8.38
C ILE A 36 4.60 8.76 -7.03
N SER A 37 5.46 9.75 -6.87
CA SER A 37 5.50 10.60 -5.69
C SER A 37 5.07 12.01 -6.08
N TYR A 38 4.04 12.54 -5.44
CA TYR A 38 3.66 13.94 -5.58
C TYR A 38 4.36 14.85 -4.58
N ILE A 39 5.40 14.35 -3.90
CA ILE A 39 6.18 15.10 -2.91
C ILE A 39 7.22 15.96 -3.63
N ASN A 40 6.85 17.21 -3.87
CA ASN A 40 7.78 18.21 -4.38
C ASN A 40 8.92 18.47 -3.39
N ASN A 41 10.14 18.13 -3.79
CA ASN A 41 11.36 18.38 -3.01
C ASN A 41 12.08 19.68 -3.42
N ASP A 42 11.56 20.46 -4.37
CA ASP A 42 12.22 21.68 -4.80
C ASP A 42 12.15 22.73 -3.67
N PRO A 43 13.28 23.03 -3.00
CA PRO A 43 13.29 23.99 -1.89
C PRO A 43 12.94 25.42 -2.34
N LYS A 44 12.99 25.70 -3.65
CA LYS A 44 12.61 27.00 -4.23
C LYS A 44 11.11 27.09 -4.52
N LYS A 45 10.41 25.97 -4.68
CA LYS A 45 8.96 25.94 -4.87
C LYS A 45 8.27 25.77 -3.53
N LYS A 46 7.85 26.91 -2.96
CA LYS A 46 6.97 26.90 -1.79
C LYS A 46 5.69 26.14 -2.12
N TRP A 47 5.38 25.17 -1.28
CA TRP A 47 4.09 24.51 -1.32
C TRP A 47 2.99 25.56 -1.09
N PRO A 48 1.81 25.48 -1.75
CA PRO A 48 0.70 26.37 -1.41
C PRO A 48 0.47 26.37 0.10
N ALA A 49 0.26 27.54 0.70
CA ALA A 49 0.22 27.73 2.15
C ALA A 49 -0.77 26.81 2.90
N ARG A 50 -1.76 26.26 2.19
CA ARG A 50 -2.75 25.31 2.72
C ARG A 50 -2.18 23.94 3.09
N TYR A 51 -1.03 23.55 2.55
CA TYR A 51 -0.42 22.26 2.87
C TYR A 51 0.77 22.46 3.80
N LYS A 52 0.81 21.73 4.91
CA LYS A 52 1.95 21.77 5.85
C LYS A 52 3.17 21.06 5.23
N GLY A 53 4.30 21.77 5.08
CA GLY A 53 5.55 21.23 4.51
C GLY A 53 6.67 20.98 5.55
N PRO A 54 7.79 20.33 5.18
CA PRO A 54 7.96 19.34 4.12
C PRO A 54 8.32 17.97 4.73
N ALA A 55 7.55 16.93 4.43
CA ALA A 55 8.17 15.62 4.39
C ALA A 55 8.92 15.57 3.07
N HIS A 56 10.25 15.45 3.11
CA HIS A 56 11.08 15.33 1.93
C HIS A 56 11.21 13.84 1.56
N LEU A 57 10.84 13.51 0.33
CA LEU A 57 11.02 12.16 -0.22
C LEU A 57 11.80 12.27 -1.53
N ASN A 58 13.12 12.35 -1.42
CA ASN A 58 14.04 12.37 -2.56
C ASN A 58 14.24 10.97 -3.14
N ASP A 59 15.03 10.86 -4.22
CA ASP A 59 15.26 9.60 -4.92
C ASP A 59 15.79 8.50 -3.98
N ARG A 60 16.77 8.82 -3.12
CA ARG A 60 17.27 7.89 -2.08
C ARG A 60 16.17 7.45 -1.12
N GLY A 61 15.27 8.36 -0.74
CA GLY A 61 14.12 8.06 0.10
C GLY A 61 13.15 7.09 -0.57
N ILE A 62 12.91 7.27 -1.88
CA ILE A 62 12.10 6.35 -2.69
C ILE A 62 12.77 4.98 -2.75
N GLU A 63 14.07 4.92 -3.04
CA GLU A 63 14.84 3.67 -3.07
C GLU A 63 14.74 2.93 -1.72
N ASN A 64 14.93 3.65 -0.60
CA ASN A 64 14.77 3.09 0.74
C ASN A 64 13.34 2.57 0.98
N PHE A 65 12.31 3.36 0.62
CA PHE A 65 10.92 2.96 0.75
C PHE A 65 10.64 1.67 -0.03
N VAL A 66 11.08 1.58 -1.29
CA VAL A 66 10.92 0.39 -2.13
C VAL A 66 11.64 -0.80 -1.52
N TYR A 67 12.90 -0.65 -1.10
CA TYR A 67 13.68 -1.71 -0.47
C TYR A 67 12.96 -2.30 0.76
N TYR A 68 12.51 -1.46 1.68
CA TYR A 68 11.84 -1.94 2.88
C TYR A 68 10.43 -2.49 2.59
N LEU A 69 9.73 -1.96 1.58
CA LEU A 69 8.44 -2.50 1.14
C LEU A 69 8.60 -3.93 0.62
N VAL A 70 9.60 -4.17 -0.24
CA VAL A 70 9.91 -5.51 -0.77
C VAL A 70 10.24 -6.47 0.36
N LYS A 71 11.08 -6.04 1.32
CA LYS A 71 11.42 -6.84 2.50
C LYS A 71 10.19 -7.20 3.33
N ALA A 72 9.33 -6.22 3.62
CA ALA A 72 8.09 -6.44 4.36
C ALA A 72 7.13 -7.39 3.63
N GLY A 73 7.05 -7.29 2.30
CA GLY A 73 6.31 -8.23 1.45
C GLY A 73 6.84 -9.65 1.59
N GLY A 74 8.15 -9.85 1.42
CA GLY A 74 8.82 -11.14 1.52
C GLY A 74 8.62 -11.82 2.87
N GLU A 75 8.71 -11.07 3.98
CA GLU A 75 8.42 -11.57 5.34
C GLU A 75 6.98 -12.10 5.50
N LYS A 76 6.04 -11.63 4.66
CA LYS A 76 4.64 -12.06 4.65
C LYS A 76 4.29 -13.01 3.51
N GLY A 77 5.28 -13.47 2.74
CA GLY A 77 5.08 -14.34 1.59
C GLY A 77 4.49 -13.65 0.36
N PHE A 78 4.43 -12.32 0.36
CA PHE A 78 3.93 -11.50 -0.74
C PHE A 78 5.11 -11.03 -1.60
N PHE A 79 5.27 -11.62 -2.79
CA PHE A 79 6.38 -11.30 -3.68
C PHE A 79 6.17 -9.93 -4.34
N ILE A 80 7.18 -9.08 -4.28
CA ILE A 80 7.21 -7.78 -4.96
C ILE A 80 8.50 -7.71 -5.78
N THR A 81 8.39 -7.36 -7.06
CA THR A 81 9.57 -7.12 -7.90
C THR A 81 10.33 -5.90 -7.40
N GLU A 82 11.64 -6.04 -7.20
CA GLU A 82 12.49 -5.05 -6.51
C GLU A 82 12.50 -3.68 -7.19
N HIS A 83 12.35 -3.65 -8.52
CA HIS A 83 12.35 -2.42 -9.30
C HIS A 83 10.97 -2.19 -9.93
N PRO A 84 10.29 -1.09 -9.60
CA PRO A 84 9.10 -0.66 -10.33
C PRO A 84 9.43 -0.46 -11.81
N CYS A 85 8.48 -0.76 -12.71
CA CYS A 85 8.66 -0.49 -14.14
C CYS A 85 8.73 1.02 -14.43
N TYR A 86 8.21 1.85 -13.52
CA TYR A 86 8.26 3.30 -13.60
C TYR A 86 8.33 3.94 -12.22
N THR A 87 9.24 4.90 -12.05
CA THR A 87 9.38 5.68 -10.82
C THR A 87 9.53 7.16 -11.16
N LYS A 88 8.71 8.02 -10.54
CA LYS A 88 8.78 9.47 -10.81
C LYS A 88 8.31 10.31 -9.64
N ILE A 89 9.03 11.42 -9.41
CA ILE A 89 8.56 12.53 -8.59
C ILE A 89 7.90 13.55 -9.51
N GLU A 90 6.60 13.77 -9.32
CA GLU A 90 5.77 14.67 -10.11
C GLU A 90 5.48 15.98 -9.37
N THR A 91 5.35 17.06 -10.14
CA THR A 91 4.99 18.37 -9.60
C THR A 91 3.51 18.64 -9.84
N GLY A 92 2.68 18.40 -8.82
CA GLY A 92 1.23 18.64 -8.86
C GLY A 92 0.45 17.52 -9.54
N PHE A 93 -0.88 17.52 -9.37
CA PHE A 93 -1.76 16.43 -9.80
C PHE A 93 -2.46 16.66 -11.15
N LEU A 94 -2.42 17.87 -11.74
CA LEU A 94 -3.16 18.17 -12.98
C LEU A 94 -2.74 17.29 -14.19
N GLY A 95 -1.52 16.74 -14.18
CA GLY A 95 -1.02 15.83 -15.21
C GLY A 95 -1.37 14.36 -15.01
N THR A 96 -2.03 13.99 -13.90
CA THR A 96 -2.23 12.59 -13.47
C THR A 96 -2.95 11.77 -14.53
N ASN A 97 -4.01 12.30 -15.12
CA ASN A 97 -4.80 11.58 -16.12
C ASN A 97 -3.95 11.15 -17.33
N LYS A 98 -3.20 12.10 -17.91
CA LYS A 98 -2.30 11.82 -19.05
C LYS A 98 -1.20 10.84 -18.65
N LEU A 99 -0.62 11.00 -17.46
CA LEU A 99 0.41 10.11 -16.95
C LEU A 99 -0.11 8.67 -16.82
N PHE A 100 -1.29 8.47 -16.25
CA PHE A 100 -1.90 7.14 -16.09
C PHE A 100 -2.21 6.50 -17.44
N GLY A 101 -2.74 7.27 -18.40
CA GLY A 101 -2.96 6.79 -19.77
C GLY A 101 -1.66 6.33 -20.45
N ASN A 102 -0.58 7.09 -20.30
CA ASN A 102 0.73 6.72 -20.84
C ASN A 102 1.29 5.45 -20.18
N LEU A 103 1.15 5.31 -18.86
CA LEU A 103 1.59 4.12 -18.14
C LEU A 103 0.82 2.87 -18.61
N LYS A 104 -0.51 2.96 -18.71
CA LYS A 104 -1.35 1.86 -19.20
C LYS A 104 -1.02 1.45 -20.63
N ALA A 105 -0.67 2.42 -21.49
CA ALA A 105 -0.26 2.14 -22.86
C ALA A 105 1.14 1.50 -22.96
N SER A 106 2.05 1.88 -22.05
CA SER A 106 3.45 1.42 -22.07
C SER A 106 3.65 0.07 -21.36
N TYR A 107 2.86 -0.21 -20.33
CA TYR A 107 2.98 -1.38 -19.45
C TYR A 107 1.67 -2.16 -19.46
N ARG A 108 1.60 -3.18 -20.32
CA ARG A 108 0.36 -3.92 -20.60
C ARG A 108 -0.12 -4.77 -19.44
N ASP A 109 0.79 -5.20 -18.57
CA ASP A 109 0.53 -6.05 -17.42
C ASP A 109 0.55 -5.25 -16.11
N LEU A 110 0.49 -3.90 -16.18
CA LEU A 110 0.56 -3.02 -15.01
C LEU A 110 -0.53 -3.35 -13.99
N GLN A 111 -0.10 -3.90 -12.86
CA GLN A 111 -1.01 -4.42 -11.83
C GLN A 111 -1.45 -3.33 -10.86
N LEU A 112 -0.55 -2.41 -10.52
CA LEU A 112 -0.79 -1.39 -9.50
C LEU A 112 0.15 -0.19 -9.62
N ILE A 113 -0.36 0.99 -9.29
CA ILE A 113 0.44 2.21 -9.07
C ILE A 113 0.42 2.54 -7.57
N ILE A 114 1.60 2.57 -6.94
CA ILE A 114 1.77 3.13 -5.60
C ILE A 114 1.94 4.64 -5.73
N VAL A 115 1.16 5.40 -4.99
CA VAL A 115 1.18 6.87 -5.04
C VAL A 115 1.52 7.45 -3.68
N VAL A 116 2.63 8.19 -3.58
CA VAL A 116 2.99 8.93 -2.36
C VAL A 116 2.38 10.32 -2.40
N LEU A 117 1.59 10.64 -1.37
CA LEU A 117 0.81 11.87 -1.26
C LEU A 117 1.29 12.77 -0.13
N PRO A 118 1.15 14.09 -0.25
CA PRO A 118 1.38 15.02 0.86
C PRO A 118 0.36 14.76 1.98
N VAL A 119 0.68 15.21 3.21
CA VAL A 119 -0.14 14.96 4.40
C VAL A 119 -1.56 15.53 4.25
N ASP A 120 -1.66 16.76 3.74
CA ASP A 120 -2.91 17.48 3.48
C ASP A 120 -3.34 17.35 1.99
N GLY A 121 -3.13 16.18 1.39
CA GLY A 121 -3.22 15.94 -0.05
C GLY A 121 -4.56 15.50 -0.62
N ASP A 122 -5.69 15.92 -0.06
CA ASP A 122 -7.00 15.37 -0.44
C ASP A 122 -7.32 15.57 -1.93
N ASP A 123 -7.06 16.76 -2.49
CA ASP A 123 -7.18 17.02 -3.94
C ASP A 123 -6.36 16.02 -4.80
N PHE A 124 -5.15 15.66 -4.33
CA PHE A 124 -4.30 14.69 -5.02
C PHE A 124 -4.89 13.28 -4.92
N HIS A 125 -5.43 12.92 -3.75
CA HIS A 125 -6.06 11.62 -3.54
C HIS A 125 -7.29 11.47 -4.45
N GLU A 126 -8.15 12.49 -4.50
CA GLU A 126 -9.34 12.52 -5.35
C GLU A 126 -8.99 12.36 -6.82
N GLU A 127 -8.02 13.14 -7.32
CA GLU A 127 -7.58 13.04 -8.72
C GLU A 127 -7.01 11.66 -9.05
N VAL A 128 -6.16 11.11 -8.17
CA VAL A 128 -5.58 9.76 -8.33
C VAL A 128 -6.67 8.69 -8.35
N LYS A 129 -7.68 8.83 -7.50
CA LYS A 129 -8.81 7.89 -7.44
C LYS A 129 -9.70 8.00 -8.67
N HIS A 130 -10.03 9.20 -9.09
CA HIS A 130 -10.78 9.43 -10.31
C HIS A 130 -10.03 8.86 -11.53
N CYS A 131 -8.73 9.15 -11.68
CA CYS A 131 -7.94 8.63 -12.79
C CYS A 131 -7.80 7.11 -12.76
N GLY A 132 -7.53 6.54 -11.59
CA GLY A 132 -7.37 5.10 -11.40
C GLY A 132 -8.68 4.34 -11.59
N ASP A 133 -9.71 4.68 -10.81
CA ASP A 133 -10.93 3.87 -10.69
C ASP A 133 -11.93 4.17 -11.82
N VAL A 134 -12.01 5.41 -12.32
CA VAL A 134 -12.99 5.83 -13.33
C VAL A 134 -12.38 5.94 -14.73
N ALA A 135 -11.29 6.70 -14.88
CA ALA A 135 -10.79 7.02 -16.22
C ALA A 135 -10.04 5.85 -16.88
N HIS A 136 -9.20 5.13 -16.13
CA HIS A 136 -8.28 4.16 -16.69
C HIS A 136 -8.45 2.73 -16.18
N GLY A 137 -9.18 2.50 -15.09
CA GLY A 137 -9.32 1.17 -14.48
C GLY A 137 -7.98 0.58 -14.01
N ILE A 138 -7.09 1.42 -13.46
CA ILE A 138 -5.79 1.03 -12.92
C ILE A 138 -5.88 1.01 -11.39
N THR A 139 -5.51 -0.11 -10.79
CA THR A 139 -5.46 -0.24 -9.33
C THR A 139 -4.45 0.73 -8.73
N THR A 140 -4.86 1.51 -7.72
CA THR A 140 -3.99 2.49 -7.03
C THR A 140 -3.86 2.19 -5.54
N GLN A 141 -2.67 2.37 -4.98
CA GLN A 141 -2.43 2.37 -3.53
C GLN A 141 -1.74 3.67 -3.09
N CYS A 142 -2.51 4.55 -2.44
CA CYS A 142 -1.99 5.79 -1.91
C CYS A 142 -1.35 5.58 -0.52
N ILE A 143 -0.28 6.31 -0.22
CA ILE A 143 0.34 6.40 1.09
C ILE A 143 0.73 7.85 1.38
N LYS A 144 0.47 8.33 2.59
CA LYS A 144 0.95 9.65 3.00
C LYS A 144 2.46 9.61 3.22
N VAL A 145 3.14 10.67 2.83
CA VAL A 145 4.62 10.77 2.91
C VAL A 145 5.18 10.57 4.32
N GLU A 146 4.44 10.93 5.37
CA GLU A 146 4.82 10.67 6.77
C GLU A 146 5.02 9.17 7.06
N HIS A 147 4.33 8.31 6.31
CA HIS A 147 4.41 6.85 6.38
C HIS A 147 5.35 6.24 5.33
N ALA A 148 5.81 7.02 4.36
CA ALA A 148 6.79 6.62 3.33
C ALA A 148 8.22 7.10 3.66
N SER A 149 8.47 7.46 4.91
CA SER A 149 9.71 8.05 5.44
C SER A 149 10.99 7.32 5.02
N ASN A 150 12.10 8.06 4.90
CA ASN A 150 13.41 7.52 4.53
C ASN A 150 14.08 6.67 5.64
N ASP A 151 13.50 6.66 6.84
CA ASP A 151 14.03 5.97 8.02
C ASP A 151 13.02 4.96 8.56
N PHE A 152 13.36 3.68 8.46
CA PHE A 152 12.59 2.54 8.97
C PHE A 152 13.26 1.86 10.17
N SER A 153 14.05 2.61 10.97
CA SER A 153 14.59 2.14 12.25
C SER A 153 13.49 1.87 13.28
N ASP A 154 12.43 2.68 13.30
CA ASP A 154 11.25 2.49 14.15
C ASP A 154 10.40 1.30 13.67
N TRP A 155 10.12 0.35 14.57
CA TRP A 155 9.29 -0.81 14.31
C TRP A 155 7.87 -0.45 13.83
N ARG A 156 7.31 0.67 14.28
CA ARG A 156 5.96 1.13 13.89
C ARG A 156 5.87 1.47 12.40
N LYS A 157 6.96 2.03 11.85
CA LYS A 157 7.06 2.32 10.42
C LYS A 157 7.15 1.04 9.60
N ARG A 158 7.86 0.01 10.09
CA ARG A 158 7.88 -1.32 9.47
C ARG A 158 6.49 -1.96 9.46
N GLU A 159 5.73 -1.82 10.54
CA GLU A 159 4.33 -2.29 10.60
C GLU A 159 3.45 -1.59 9.56
N THR A 160 3.72 -0.31 9.28
CA THR A 160 3.00 0.43 8.25
C THR A 160 3.23 -0.14 6.86
N LEU A 161 4.46 -0.58 6.55
CA LEU A 161 4.77 -1.28 5.30
C LEU A 161 4.12 -2.66 5.24
N VAL A 162 4.09 -3.41 6.34
CA VAL A 162 3.33 -4.67 6.41
C VAL A 162 1.86 -4.42 6.07
N ASN A 163 1.23 -3.43 6.71
CA ASN A 163 -0.17 -3.06 6.43
C ASN A 163 -0.38 -2.60 4.98
N LEU A 164 0.62 -1.95 4.37
CA LEU A 164 0.59 -1.59 2.96
C LEU A 164 0.58 -2.84 2.07
N CYS A 165 1.44 -3.82 2.35
CA CYS A 165 1.45 -5.11 1.64
C CYS A 165 0.12 -5.84 1.76
N LEU A 166 -0.52 -5.84 2.95
CA LEU A 166 -1.84 -6.49 3.12
C LEU A 166 -2.91 -5.83 2.24
N LYS A 167 -2.91 -4.49 2.16
CA LYS A 167 -3.85 -3.73 1.32
C LYS A 167 -3.61 -3.97 -0.16
N ILE A 168 -2.35 -4.00 -0.58
CA ILE A 168 -1.97 -4.32 -1.96
C ILE A 168 -2.41 -5.74 -2.31
N ASN A 169 -2.12 -6.72 -1.46
CA ASN A 169 -2.52 -8.11 -1.69
C ASN A 169 -4.04 -8.22 -1.90
N ALA A 170 -4.83 -7.58 -1.04
CA ALA A 170 -6.30 -7.56 -1.18
C ALA A 170 -6.76 -6.94 -2.51
N LYS A 171 -6.11 -5.85 -2.96
CA LYS A 171 -6.42 -5.21 -4.25
C LYS A 171 -6.06 -6.06 -5.46
N LEU A 172 -5.08 -6.95 -5.33
CA LEU A 172 -4.74 -7.94 -6.36
C LEU A 172 -5.62 -9.21 -6.27
N GLY A 173 -6.65 -9.21 -5.41
CA GLY A 173 -7.56 -10.34 -5.21
C GLY A 173 -7.00 -11.44 -4.30
N GLY A 174 -5.94 -11.14 -3.54
CA GLY A 174 -5.37 -12.02 -2.54
C GLY A 174 -6.17 -12.04 -1.23
N THR A 175 -5.93 -13.08 -0.44
CA THR A 175 -6.56 -13.25 0.88
C THR A 175 -5.51 -13.18 1.96
N THR A 176 -5.64 -12.23 2.88
CA THR A 176 -4.70 -12.11 4.01
C THR A 176 -4.93 -13.19 5.05
N CYS A 177 -6.19 -13.39 5.45
CA CYS A 177 -6.59 -14.39 6.45
C CYS A 177 -8.06 -14.79 6.25
N ALA A 178 -8.45 -15.88 6.88
CA ALA A 178 -9.83 -16.36 6.92
C ALA A 178 -10.23 -16.80 8.33
N ILE A 179 -11.52 -16.71 8.66
CA ILE A 179 -12.08 -17.28 9.89
C ILE A 179 -12.07 -18.80 9.74
N ASP A 180 -11.69 -19.50 10.81
CA ASP A 180 -11.75 -20.95 10.86
C ASP A 180 -13.22 -21.40 10.88
N ARG A 181 -13.60 -22.30 9.97
CA ARG A 181 -14.99 -22.73 9.77
C ARG A 181 -15.55 -23.52 10.95
N GLU A 182 -14.67 -24.05 11.81
CA GLU A 182 -15.05 -24.80 13.00
C GLU A 182 -15.28 -23.91 14.24
N VAL A 183 -15.14 -22.59 14.11
CA VAL A 183 -15.45 -21.67 15.22
C VAL A 183 -16.96 -21.59 15.41
N ILE A 184 -17.47 -22.40 16.34
CA ILE A 184 -18.82 -22.30 16.87
C ILE A 184 -18.85 -21.05 17.77
N TYR A 185 -19.59 -20.02 17.37
CA TYR A 185 -19.93 -18.94 18.29
C TYR A 185 -20.71 -19.54 19.47
N PRO A 186 -20.41 -19.20 20.73
CA PRO A 186 -21.36 -19.48 21.79
C PRO A 186 -22.66 -18.81 21.37
N GLN A 187 -23.70 -19.62 21.11
CA GLN A 187 -25.04 -19.10 20.90
C GLN A 187 -25.31 -18.16 22.07
N PHE A 188 -25.66 -16.91 21.76
CA PHE A 188 -26.19 -16.01 22.77
C PHE A 188 -27.36 -16.75 23.39
N LEU A 189 -27.19 -17.26 24.61
CA LEU A 189 -28.29 -17.71 25.45
C LEU A 189 -29.13 -16.45 25.65
N VAL A 190 -30.15 -16.28 24.82
CA VAL A 190 -31.24 -15.36 25.09
C VAL A 190 -31.86 -15.92 26.36
N SER A 191 -31.50 -15.34 27.51
CA SER A 191 -32.20 -15.61 28.75
C SER A 191 -33.63 -15.15 28.54
N GLN A 192 -34.53 -16.09 28.25
CA GLN A 192 -35.94 -15.84 28.47
C GLN A 192 -36.17 -15.83 29.98
N SER A 193 -36.41 -14.65 30.51
CA SER A 193 -37.13 -14.42 31.77
C SER A 193 -37.69 -13.00 31.76
#